data_AF-A0A1G7MUN4-F1
#
_entry.id   AF-A0A1G7MUN4-F1
#
_cell.length_a   1.000
_cell.length_b   1.000
_cell.length_c   1.000
_cell.angle_alpha   90.00
_cell.angle_beta   90.00
_cell.angle_gamma   90.00
#
_symmetry.space_group_name_H-M   'P 1'
#
loop_
_entity.id
_entity.type
_entity.pdbx_description
1 polymer ?
#
loop_
_entity_poly.entity_id
_entity_poly.type
_entity_poly.pdbx_seq_one_letter_code
_entity_poly.pdbx_strand_id
1 'polypeptide(L)'
;MKKIFTILSIAAVSLVSAQNLVTNPGFETGVLAPWAKGPSTAASYTEPTLANSGSYAGTYNAAYTAATGTTGFYQDIAITGGTEYTVSFWYKATGDGTDARIWSVFKDSAATILYLAGDASTATSDPLRGPNNLYLDPATSWTQKSITFTSPAAATVFQLAVRAYNNSTLAAFDDFSLVQGGLAVTDFSKSKYSLVKNTVVGESIAFAKNADIQIINAAGQVVKAAKVTEGSTLNVSSLVKGTYIVTGTVNGEKVSQKIIKK
;
A
#
# COMPACT_ATOMS: atom_id res chain seq x y z
N MET A 1 23.61 -37.76 30.12
CA MET A 1 22.97 -37.45 28.82
C MET A 1 22.17 -36.17 28.97
N LYS A 2 22.65 -35.03 28.45
CA LYS A 2 21.93 -33.75 28.54
C LYS A 2 20.92 -33.67 27.40
N LYS A 3 19.63 -33.69 27.73
CA LYS A 3 18.53 -33.56 26.77
C LYS A 3 18.43 -32.08 26.37
N ILE A 4 18.72 -31.77 25.11
CA ILE A 4 18.49 -30.44 24.52
C ILE A 4 17.04 -30.43 24.04
N PHE A 5 16.22 -29.56 24.65
CA PHE A 5 14.88 -29.27 24.17
C PHE A 5 14.97 -28.14 23.15
N THR A 6 14.77 -28.48 21.88
CA THR A 6 14.58 -27.47 20.83
C THR A 6 13.16 -26.93 20.95
N ILE A 7 13.02 -25.69 21.41
CA ILE A 7 11.76 -24.94 21.34
C ILE A 7 11.60 -24.47 19.90
N LEU A 8 10.69 -25.09 19.15
CA LEU A 8 10.24 -24.60 17.86
C LEU A 8 9.29 -23.42 18.12
N SER A 9 9.82 -22.20 18.15
CA SER A 9 9.01 -20.99 18.20
C SER A 9 8.28 -20.83 16.86
N ILE A 10 7.03 -21.29 16.80
CA ILE A 10 6.10 -20.94 15.72
C ILE A 10 5.85 -19.43 15.86
N ALA A 11 6.47 -18.63 14.99
CA ALA A 11 6.04 -17.26 14.79
C ALA A 11 4.62 -17.34 14.21
N ALA A 12 3.62 -16.99 15.01
CA ALA A 12 2.28 -16.78 14.52
C ALA A 12 2.34 -15.62 13.52
N VAL A 13 2.30 -15.95 12.22
CA VAL A 13 2.06 -14.95 11.17
C VAL A 13 0.62 -14.51 11.37
N SER A 14 0.42 -13.39 12.05
CA SER A 14 -0.88 -12.73 12.09
C SER A 14 -1.23 -12.33 10.65
N LEU A 15 -2.17 -13.04 10.04
CA LEU A 15 -2.86 -12.57 8.85
C LEU A 15 -3.60 -11.30 9.27
N VAL A 16 -2.99 -10.14 9.04
CA VAL A 16 -3.66 -8.85 9.24
C VAL A 16 -4.73 -8.76 8.16
N SER A 17 -5.99 -9.07 8.50
CA SER A 17 -7.11 -8.67 7.68
C SER A 17 -7.11 -7.14 7.66
N ALA A 18 -6.87 -6.55 6.50
CA ALA A 18 -6.80 -5.11 6.39
C ALA A 18 -8.20 -4.51 6.66
N GLN A 19 -8.29 -3.62 7.65
CA GLN A 19 -9.53 -3.00 8.10
C GLN A 19 -9.99 -1.92 7.10
N ASN A 20 -11.28 -1.85 6.82
CA ASN A 20 -11.86 -0.72 6.09
C ASN A 20 -11.81 0.53 6.99
N LEU A 21 -11.11 1.56 6.54
CA LEU A 21 -10.93 2.82 7.26
C LEU A 21 -12.12 3.79 7.09
N VAL A 22 -13.04 3.51 6.16
CA VAL A 22 -14.24 4.31 5.93
C VAL A 22 -15.25 4.05 7.04
N THR A 23 -15.75 5.11 7.67
CA THR A 23 -16.85 5.02 8.63
C THR A 23 -18.20 5.21 7.93
N ASN A 24 -19.23 4.46 8.35
CA ASN A 24 -20.56 4.43 7.72
C ASN A 24 -20.49 4.21 6.18
N PRO A 25 -19.80 3.16 5.70
CA PRO A 25 -19.48 2.99 4.28
C PRO A 25 -20.68 2.71 3.37
N GLY A 26 -21.71 2.02 3.88
CA GLY A 26 -22.96 1.71 3.18
C GLY A 26 -24.18 2.49 3.72
N PHE A 27 -23.94 3.53 4.52
CA PHE A 27 -25.03 4.40 5.03
C PHE A 27 -26.10 3.71 5.89
N GLU A 28 -25.81 2.52 6.43
CA GLU A 28 -26.76 1.66 7.16
C GLU A 28 -27.30 2.24 8.47
N THR A 29 -26.73 3.35 8.92
CA THR A 29 -27.26 4.13 10.04
C THR A 29 -28.49 4.96 9.66
N GLY A 30 -28.82 5.06 8.36
CA GLY A 30 -29.90 5.90 7.84
C GLY A 30 -29.64 7.40 7.94
N VAL A 31 -28.42 7.79 8.35
CA VAL A 31 -27.96 9.18 8.41
C VAL A 31 -26.66 9.34 7.64
N LEU A 32 -26.43 10.53 7.09
CA LEU A 32 -25.27 10.80 6.25
C LEU A 32 -23.96 10.82 7.05
N ALA A 33 -24.00 11.28 8.31
CA ALA A 33 -22.81 11.41 9.14
C ALA A 33 -22.03 10.08 9.24
N PRO A 34 -20.68 10.10 9.22
CA PRO A 34 -19.81 11.28 9.28
C PRO A 34 -19.48 11.89 7.91
N TRP A 35 -20.14 11.45 6.83
CA TRP A 35 -20.00 12.10 5.54
C TRP A 35 -20.61 13.51 5.59
N ALA A 36 -20.04 14.41 4.79
CA ALA A 36 -20.53 15.77 4.64
C ALA A 36 -20.71 16.10 3.16
N LYS A 37 -21.69 16.94 2.82
CA LYS A 37 -21.75 17.55 1.49
C LYS A 37 -20.49 18.36 1.23
N GLY A 38 -20.03 18.42 -0.02
CA GLY A 38 -18.83 19.18 -0.39
C GLY A 38 -17.78 18.30 -1.07
N PRO A 39 -16.57 18.85 -1.33
CA PRO A 39 -15.79 19.66 -0.38
C PRO A 39 -15.82 21.19 -0.59
N SER A 40 -16.73 21.70 -1.44
CA SER A 40 -16.83 23.13 -1.75
C SER A 40 -17.82 23.86 -0.84
N THR A 41 -17.57 25.14 -0.56
CA THR A 41 -18.53 26.06 0.08
C THR A 41 -19.57 26.60 -0.89
N ALA A 42 -19.50 26.21 -2.17
CA ALA A 42 -20.47 26.62 -3.19
C ALA A 42 -21.88 26.15 -2.84
N ALA A 43 -22.86 27.05 -3.02
CA ALA A 43 -24.27 26.78 -2.75
C ALA A 43 -24.87 25.64 -3.60
N SER A 44 -24.20 25.23 -4.69
CA SER A 44 -24.64 24.12 -5.54
C SER A 44 -24.46 22.73 -4.89
N TYR A 45 -23.64 22.62 -3.85
CA TYR A 45 -23.45 21.37 -3.12
C TYR A 45 -24.59 21.14 -2.12
N THR A 46 -25.29 20.03 -2.30
CA THR A 46 -26.37 19.54 -1.45
C THR A 46 -25.96 18.22 -0.82
N GLU A 47 -26.65 17.80 0.24
CA GLU A 47 -26.52 16.42 0.73
C GLU A 47 -27.16 15.45 -0.28
N PRO A 48 -26.63 14.22 -0.41
CA PRO A 48 -27.32 13.18 -1.17
C PRO A 48 -28.58 12.73 -0.41
N THR A 49 -29.56 12.24 -1.15
CA THR A 49 -30.67 11.50 -0.55
C THR A 49 -30.20 10.12 -0.15
N LEU A 50 -30.48 9.69 1.07
CA LEU A 50 -30.29 8.28 1.46
C LEU A 50 -31.52 7.48 1.06
N ALA A 51 -31.41 6.75 -0.05
CA ALA A 51 -32.49 5.91 -0.57
C ALA A 51 -32.49 4.55 0.12
N ASN A 52 -33.64 4.12 0.63
CA ASN A 52 -33.83 2.83 1.31
C ASN A 52 -34.30 1.70 0.37
N SER A 53 -34.04 1.85 -0.92
CA SER A 53 -34.40 0.88 -1.94
C SER A 53 -33.39 0.91 -3.08
N GLY A 54 -33.19 -0.25 -3.71
CA GLY A 54 -32.25 -0.39 -4.82
C GLY A 54 -30.78 -0.17 -4.45
N SER A 55 -30.41 -0.35 -3.17
CA SER A 55 -29.04 -0.40 -2.65
C SER A 55 -28.23 -1.54 -3.30
N TYR A 56 -26.91 -1.47 -3.22
CA TYR A 56 -26.05 -2.56 -3.67
C TYR A 56 -26.05 -3.69 -2.64
N ALA A 57 -25.85 -3.33 -1.38
CA ALA A 57 -25.98 -4.20 -0.24
C ALA A 57 -26.70 -3.45 0.89
N GLY A 58 -27.15 -4.17 1.91
CA GLY A 58 -27.86 -3.55 3.03
C GLY A 58 -29.13 -2.80 2.62
N THR A 59 -29.45 -1.75 3.35
CA THR A 59 -30.73 -1.02 3.24
C THR A 59 -30.58 0.27 2.46
N TYR A 60 -29.50 1.01 2.66
CA TYR A 60 -29.39 2.40 2.21
C TYR A 60 -28.35 2.56 1.11
N ASN A 61 -28.51 3.61 0.30
CA ASN A 61 -27.46 4.11 -0.59
C ASN A 61 -27.57 5.63 -0.68
N ALA A 62 -26.48 6.31 -1.07
CA ALA A 62 -26.47 7.75 -1.26
C ALA A 62 -26.69 8.10 -2.73
N ALA A 63 -27.73 8.88 -3.04
CA ALA A 63 -28.10 9.20 -4.42
C ALA A 63 -28.37 10.69 -4.65
N TYR A 64 -27.99 11.13 -5.85
CA TYR A 64 -28.48 12.36 -6.48
C TYR A 64 -29.31 11.98 -7.70
N THR A 65 -30.57 12.41 -7.70
CA THR A 65 -31.49 12.22 -8.84
C THR A 65 -31.67 13.56 -9.54
N ALA A 66 -31.56 13.57 -10.88
CA ALA A 66 -31.71 14.77 -11.70
C ALA A 66 -30.87 15.96 -11.18
N ALA A 67 -29.56 15.73 -10.97
CA ALA A 67 -28.68 16.77 -10.46
C ALA A 67 -28.65 17.98 -11.41
N THR A 68 -28.89 19.18 -10.87
CA THR A 68 -29.02 20.43 -11.64
C THR A 68 -27.72 21.25 -11.67
N GLY A 69 -26.70 20.80 -10.96
CA GLY A 69 -25.39 21.44 -10.86
C GLY A 69 -24.37 20.48 -10.27
N THR A 70 -23.10 20.91 -10.21
CA THR A 70 -22.07 20.12 -9.52
C THR A 70 -22.37 20.06 -8.03
N THR A 71 -22.51 18.83 -7.53
CA THR A 71 -22.72 18.50 -6.12
C THR A 71 -21.87 17.27 -5.74
N GLY A 72 -21.96 16.79 -4.51
CA GLY A 72 -21.14 15.70 -4.02
C GLY A 72 -21.00 15.69 -2.51
N PHE A 73 -20.36 14.65 -2.01
CA PHE A 73 -20.10 14.47 -0.58
C PHE A 73 -18.73 13.81 -0.38
N TYR A 74 -18.22 13.92 0.84
CA TYR A 74 -16.89 13.44 1.20
C TYR A 74 -16.80 13.01 2.66
N GLN A 75 -15.74 12.25 2.96
CA GLN A 75 -15.26 11.94 4.30
C GLN A 75 -13.75 12.17 4.34
N ASP A 76 -13.28 12.84 5.38
CA ASP A 76 -11.85 12.94 5.68
C ASP A 76 -11.45 11.72 6.53
N ILE A 77 -10.51 10.93 6.03
CA ILE A 77 -10.07 9.68 6.64
C ILE A 77 -8.59 9.81 7.00
N ALA A 78 -8.23 9.56 8.25
CA ALA A 78 -6.83 9.58 8.68
C ALA A 78 -6.05 8.43 8.02
N ILE A 79 -4.87 8.74 7.46
CA ILE A 79 -3.99 7.78 6.81
C ILE A 79 -2.53 8.04 7.19
N THR A 80 -1.66 7.09 6.85
CA THR A 80 -0.21 7.25 6.92
C THR A 80 0.33 7.54 5.52
N GLY A 81 1.02 8.67 5.34
CA GLY A 81 1.64 9.03 4.06
C GLY A 81 2.69 8.01 3.59
N GLY A 82 2.92 7.95 2.28
CA GLY A 82 3.86 7.00 1.67
C GLY A 82 3.44 5.53 1.77
N THR A 83 2.18 5.29 2.14
CA THR A 83 1.62 3.95 2.31
C THR A 83 0.70 3.62 1.14
N GLU A 84 0.71 2.35 0.71
CA GLU A 84 -0.22 1.83 -0.29
C GLU A 84 -1.61 1.66 0.29
N TYR A 85 -2.62 2.07 -0.48
CA TYR A 85 -4.04 1.89 -0.16
C TYR A 85 -4.79 1.42 -1.41
N THR A 86 -5.87 0.67 -1.19
CA THR A 86 -6.89 0.43 -2.20
C THR A 86 -8.18 1.11 -1.77
N VAL A 87 -8.67 2.05 -2.58
CA VAL A 87 -10.01 2.63 -2.43
C VAL A 87 -10.98 1.94 -3.38
N SER A 88 -12.18 1.65 -2.91
CA SER A 88 -13.28 1.19 -3.77
C SER A 88 -14.64 1.70 -3.32
N PHE A 89 -15.61 1.67 -4.23
CA PHE A 89 -17.02 1.95 -3.95
C PHE A 89 -17.87 1.40 -5.09
N TRP A 90 -19.14 1.14 -4.81
CA TRP A 90 -20.13 0.77 -5.82
C TRP A 90 -20.87 2.02 -6.29
N TYR A 91 -21.17 2.08 -7.58
CA TYR A 91 -21.87 3.21 -8.16
C TYR A 91 -22.87 2.82 -9.26
N LYS A 92 -23.83 3.71 -9.48
CA LYS A 92 -24.62 3.86 -10.71
C LYS A 92 -24.43 5.28 -11.22
N ALA A 93 -24.30 5.44 -12.53
CA ALA A 93 -24.11 6.72 -13.19
C ALA A 93 -24.89 6.70 -14.51
N THR A 94 -26.02 7.40 -14.56
CA THR A 94 -26.88 7.45 -15.75
C THR A 94 -27.26 8.88 -16.10
N GLY A 95 -27.35 9.13 -17.40
CA GLY A 95 -27.64 10.43 -17.98
C GLY A 95 -26.92 10.56 -19.31
N ASP A 96 -26.04 11.54 -19.45
CA ASP A 96 -25.35 11.87 -20.71
C ASP A 96 -23.90 11.37 -20.77
N GLY A 97 -23.46 10.60 -19.76
CA GLY A 97 -22.10 10.11 -19.64
C GLY A 97 -21.12 11.10 -19.01
N THR A 98 -21.63 12.24 -18.52
CA THR A 98 -20.88 13.19 -17.69
C THR A 98 -21.39 13.23 -16.25
N ASP A 99 -21.92 12.10 -15.77
CA ASP A 99 -22.83 12.07 -14.63
C ASP A 99 -22.15 12.13 -13.26
N ALA A 100 -21.05 11.38 -13.10
CA ALA A 100 -20.42 11.18 -11.80
C ALA A 100 -18.90 11.06 -11.88
N ARG A 101 -18.21 11.40 -10.77
CA ARG A 101 -16.75 11.29 -10.65
C ARG A 101 -16.33 10.88 -9.24
N ILE A 102 -15.22 10.15 -9.14
CA ILE A 102 -14.37 10.25 -7.95
C ILE A 102 -13.64 11.61 -8.00
N TRP A 103 -13.54 12.31 -6.88
CA TRP A 103 -12.86 13.60 -6.80
C TRP A 103 -12.06 13.76 -5.52
N SER A 104 -11.32 12.71 -5.19
CA SER A 104 -10.59 12.59 -3.93
C SER A 104 -9.24 13.29 -4.01
N VAL A 105 -8.75 13.73 -2.85
CA VAL A 105 -7.45 14.40 -2.67
C VAL A 105 -6.82 13.97 -1.35
N PHE A 106 -5.56 14.32 -1.14
CA PHE A 106 -4.90 14.17 0.15
C PHE A 106 -4.75 15.51 0.83
N LYS A 107 -4.53 15.49 2.15
CA LYS A 107 -4.12 16.66 2.92
C LYS A 107 -2.91 16.33 3.78
N ASP A 108 -1.99 17.28 3.91
CA ASP A 108 -0.93 17.23 4.92
C ASP A 108 -1.44 17.65 6.31
N SER A 109 -0.55 17.69 7.29
CA SER A 109 -0.86 18.09 8.67
C SER A 109 -1.30 19.55 8.81
N ALA A 110 -0.98 20.40 7.83
CA ALA A 110 -1.42 21.80 7.75
C ALA A 110 -2.71 21.97 6.93
N ALA A 111 -3.37 20.86 6.55
CA ALA A 111 -4.54 20.81 5.67
C ALA A 111 -4.29 21.32 4.24
N THR A 112 -3.02 21.40 3.80
CA THR A 112 -2.66 21.69 2.41
C THR A 112 -3.05 20.53 1.52
N ILE A 113 -3.69 20.82 0.39
CA ILE A 113 -4.09 19.79 -0.58
C ILE A 113 -2.84 19.22 -1.27
N LEU A 114 -2.74 17.89 -1.31
CA LEU A 114 -1.78 17.15 -2.11
C LEU A 114 -2.53 16.28 -3.13
N TYR A 115 -1.97 16.13 -4.32
CA TYR A 115 -2.52 15.25 -5.36
C TYR A 115 -1.68 13.99 -5.51
N LEU A 116 -2.28 12.92 -6.05
CA LEU A 116 -1.55 11.67 -6.25
C LEU A 116 -0.48 11.82 -7.33
N ALA A 117 -0.80 12.55 -8.39
CA ALA A 117 0.08 12.75 -9.54
C ALA A 117 1.17 13.82 -9.33
N GLY A 118 1.30 14.39 -8.12
CA GLY A 118 2.30 15.41 -7.79
C GLY A 118 1.72 16.73 -7.30
N ASP A 119 2.52 17.80 -7.36
CA ASP A 119 2.18 19.15 -6.91
C ASP A 119 1.41 19.97 -7.97
N ALA A 120 1.55 19.60 -9.25
CA ALA A 120 0.74 20.16 -10.31
C ALA A 120 -0.70 19.60 -10.21
N SER A 121 -1.68 20.50 -10.12
CA SER A 121 -3.11 20.19 -10.06
C SER A 121 -3.70 19.46 -11.29
N THR A 122 -2.88 18.76 -12.08
CA THR A 122 -3.25 18.12 -13.34
C THR A 122 -4.17 16.94 -13.09
N ALA A 123 -5.46 17.23 -12.95
CA ALA A 123 -6.53 16.23 -12.89
C ALA A 123 -6.46 15.24 -14.06
N THR A 124 -5.83 15.64 -15.18
CA THR A 124 -5.61 14.85 -16.40
C THR A 124 -4.72 13.61 -16.22
N SER A 125 -4.01 13.47 -15.11
CA SER A 125 -3.16 12.29 -14.85
C SER A 125 -3.41 11.65 -13.48
N ASP A 126 -4.37 12.18 -12.71
CA ASP A 126 -4.68 11.69 -11.38
C ASP A 126 -5.90 10.75 -11.43
N PRO A 127 -5.74 9.45 -11.14
CA PRO A 127 -6.84 8.49 -11.18
C PRO A 127 -7.92 8.76 -10.12
N LEU A 128 -7.61 9.52 -9.07
CA LEU A 128 -8.53 9.92 -8.01
C LEU A 128 -9.35 11.18 -8.36
N ARG A 129 -9.07 11.81 -9.51
CA ARG A 129 -9.68 13.06 -9.97
C ARG A 129 -10.47 12.86 -11.27
N GLY A 130 -11.44 11.95 -11.22
CA GLY A 130 -12.31 11.52 -12.30
C GLY A 130 -11.46 10.90 -13.40
N PRO A 131 -11.18 9.60 -13.40
CA PRO A 131 -9.88 9.05 -13.81
C PRO A 131 -9.25 9.81 -14.98
N ASN A 132 -8.24 10.64 -14.73
CA ASN A 132 -7.63 11.51 -15.74
C ASN A 132 -8.54 12.64 -16.29
N ASN A 133 -9.26 13.35 -15.41
CA ASN A 133 -10.27 14.39 -15.69
C ASN A 133 -11.50 13.93 -16.51
N LEU A 134 -11.75 12.62 -16.55
CA LEU A 134 -12.92 11.97 -17.14
C LEU A 134 -14.01 11.69 -16.09
N TYR A 135 -15.10 11.09 -16.54
CA TYR A 135 -16.22 10.65 -15.72
C TYR A 135 -16.13 9.16 -15.41
N LEU A 136 -16.91 8.70 -14.44
CA LEU A 136 -17.16 7.26 -14.29
C LEU A 136 -17.90 6.76 -15.53
N ASP A 137 -17.59 5.55 -15.95
CA ASP A 137 -18.28 4.93 -17.09
C ASP A 137 -19.79 4.83 -16.78
N PRO A 138 -20.67 5.13 -17.75
CA PRO A 138 -22.11 5.01 -17.57
C PRO A 138 -22.49 3.61 -17.08
N ALA A 139 -23.29 3.54 -16.03
CA ALA A 139 -23.66 2.30 -15.36
C ALA A 139 -25.10 2.36 -14.85
N THR A 140 -25.98 1.55 -15.45
CA THR A 140 -27.38 1.36 -15.00
C THR A 140 -27.49 0.31 -13.89
N SER A 141 -26.54 -0.63 -13.84
CA SER A 141 -26.37 -1.61 -12.76
C SER A 141 -25.26 -1.19 -11.82
N TRP A 142 -25.33 -1.60 -10.55
CA TRP A 142 -24.25 -1.36 -9.60
C TRP A 142 -22.93 -1.91 -10.14
N THR A 143 -21.95 -1.02 -10.27
CA THR A 143 -20.62 -1.30 -10.80
C THR A 143 -19.58 -0.84 -9.78
N GLN A 144 -18.53 -1.62 -9.57
CA GLN A 144 -17.48 -1.26 -8.62
C GLN A 144 -16.41 -0.42 -9.30
N LYS A 145 -16.05 0.71 -8.70
CA LYS A 145 -14.80 1.42 -8.98
C LYS A 145 -13.77 0.99 -7.93
N SER A 146 -12.56 0.64 -8.37
CA SER A 146 -11.44 0.31 -7.49
C SER A 146 -10.15 0.95 -8.02
N ILE A 147 -9.35 1.53 -7.12
CA ILE A 147 -8.07 2.18 -7.43
C ILE A 147 -7.09 1.84 -6.31
N THR A 148 -5.96 1.24 -6.68
CA THR A 148 -4.80 1.05 -5.79
C THR A 148 -3.78 2.15 -6.05
N PHE A 149 -3.27 2.76 -4.99
CA PHE A 149 -2.32 3.87 -5.07
C PHE A 149 -1.39 3.90 -3.86
N THR A 150 -0.21 4.52 -4.00
CA THR A 150 0.63 4.90 -2.85
C THR A 150 0.40 6.38 -2.54
N SER A 151 -0.01 6.68 -1.32
CA SER A 151 -0.28 8.06 -0.88
C SER A 151 0.98 8.94 -0.92
N PRO A 152 0.86 10.26 -1.15
CA PRO A 152 1.98 11.19 -0.99
C PRO A 152 2.64 11.05 0.39
N ALA A 153 3.97 11.16 0.46
CA ALA A 153 4.71 10.93 1.71
C ALA A 153 4.29 11.88 2.86
N ALA A 154 3.88 13.10 2.54
CA ALA A 154 3.44 14.10 3.52
C ALA A 154 1.94 14.00 3.88
N ALA A 155 1.18 13.10 3.24
CA ALA A 155 -0.25 12.98 3.49
C ALA A 155 -0.54 12.43 4.89
N THR A 156 -1.47 13.06 5.60
CA THR A 156 -2.01 12.59 6.88
C THR A 156 -3.51 12.29 6.79
N VAL A 157 -4.18 12.81 5.76
CA VAL A 157 -5.61 12.61 5.52
C VAL A 157 -5.83 12.26 4.05
N PHE A 158 -6.69 11.28 3.80
CA PHE A 158 -7.30 11.05 2.50
C PHE A 158 -8.74 11.57 2.55
N GLN A 159 -9.02 12.60 1.75
CA GLN A 159 -10.37 13.06 1.54
C GLN A 159 -11.01 12.22 0.45
N LEU A 160 -11.78 11.21 0.86
CA LEU A 160 -12.58 10.39 -0.05
C LEU A 160 -13.82 11.17 -0.46
N ALA A 161 -13.88 11.59 -1.71
CA ALA A 161 -14.97 12.39 -2.24
C ALA A 161 -15.46 11.85 -3.58
N VAL A 162 -16.78 11.96 -3.79
CA VAL A 162 -17.46 11.71 -5.05
C VAL A 162 -18.30 12.92 -5.45
N ARG A 163 -18.56 13.05 -6.75
CA ARG A 163 -19.36 14.14 -7.32
C ARG A 163 -20.43 13.60 -8.24
N ALA A 164 -21.54 14.33 -8.26
CA ALA A 164 -22.55 14.27 -9.32
C ALA A 164 -22.58 15.61 -10.06
N TYR A 165 -22.87 15.58 -11.35
CA TYR A 165 -22.83 16.74 -12.23
C TYR A 165 -24.21 17.06 -12.81
N ASN A 166 -24.32 18.27 -13.39
CA ASN A 166 -25.53 18.71 -14.04
C ASN A 166 -25.96 17.71 -15.13
N ASN A 167 -27.27 17.53 -15.30
CA ASN A 167 -27.88 16.61 -16.26
C ASN A 167 -27.73 15.12 -15.95
N SER A 168 -27.04 14.75 -14.86
CA SER A 168 -27.10 13.38 -14.36
C SER A 168 -28.55 13.03 -14.03
N THR A 169 -29.05 11.97 -14.66
CA THR A 169 -30.37 11.40 -14.33
C THR A 169 -30.30 10.69 -12.99
N LEU A 170 -29.24 9.91 -12.76
CA LEU A 170 -28.94 9.30 -11.46
C LEU A 170 -27.43 9.17 -11.26
N ALA A 171 -26.94 9.64 -10.11
CA ALA A 171 -25.65 9.28 -9.56
C ALA A 171 -25.88 8.69 -8.17
N ALA A 172 -25.70 7.38 -8.03
CA ALA A 172 -25.86 6.66 -6.77
C ALA A 172 -24.55 6.00 -6.37
N PHE A 173 -24.27 5.95 -5.07
CA PHE A 173 -23.04 5.43 -4.49
C PHE A 173 -23.34 4.60 -3.26
N ASP A 174 -22.57 3.54 -3.06
CA ASP A 174 -22.75 2.61 -1.96
C ASP A 174 -21.44 1.88 -1.61
N ASP A 175 -21.39 1.30 -0.41
CA ASP A 175 -20.32 0.42 0.09
C ASP A 175 -18.89 0.92 -0.21
N PHE A 176 -18.57 2.09 0.33
CA PHE A 176 -17.24 2.68 0.24
C PHE A 176 -16.19 1.88 1.05
N SER A 177 -14.98 1.80 0.52
CA SER A 177 -13.88 1.11 1.16
C SER A 177 -12.57 1.85 0.96
N LEU A 178 -11.77 1.92 2.02
CA LEU A 178 -10.38 2.32 1.97
C LEU A 178 -9.59 1.37 2.84
N VAL A 179 -8.74 0.58 2.22
CA VAL A 179 -8.01 -0.49 2.89
C VAL A 179 -6.52 -0.27 2.67
N GLN A 180 -5.76 -0.27 3.76
CA GLN A 180 -4.31 -0.20 3.70
C GLN A 180 -3.75 -1.47 3.06
N GLY A 181 -2.86 -1.33 2.08
CA GLY A 181 -2.11 -2.43 1.49
C GLY A 181 -1.26 -3.14 2.56
N GLY A 182 -1.11 -4.46 2.41
CA GLY A 182 -0.19 -5.21 3.27
C GLY A 182 1.23 -4.68 3.11
N LEU A 183 2.01 -4.68 4.20
CA LEU A 183 3.44 -4.33 4.12
C LEU A 183 4.11 -5.22 3.06
N ALA A 184 4.82 -4.60 2.12
CA ALA A 184 5.61 -5.34 1.15
C ALA A 184 6.64 -6.21 1.89
N VAL A 185 6.46 -7.53 1.84
CA VAL A 185 7.48 -8.48 2.28
C VAL A 185 8.54 -8.51 1.19
N THR A 186 9.73 -7.97 1.46
CA THR A 186 10.86 -8.16 0.57
C THR A 186 11.15 -9.66 0.47
N ASP A 187 11.10 -10.22 -0.74
CA ASP A 187 11.42 -11.62 -0.97
C ASP A 187 12.94 -11.83 -0.80
N PHE A 188 13.33 -12.32 0.38
CA PHE A 188 14.67 -12.85 0.64
C PHE A 188 14.85 -14.22 -0.02
N SER A 189 14.67 -14.29 -1.34
CA SER A 189 14.99 -15.51 -2.09
C SER A 189 16.45 -15.85 -1.83
N LYS A 190 16.67 -17.00 -1.16
CA LYS A 190 17.97 -17.46 -0.64
C LYS A 190 19.08 -17.48 -1.70
N SER A 191 18.72 -17.55 -2.98
CA SER A 191 19.63 -17.52 -4.13
C SER A 191 20.17 -16.12 -4.45
N LYS A 192 19.38 -15.05 -4.29
CA LYS A 192 19.82 -13.67 -4.58
C LYS A 192 20.86 -13.17 -3.57
N TYR A 193 20.80 -13.67 -2.35
CA TYR A 193 21.64 -13.22 -1.22
C TYR A 193 22.61 -14.30 -0.70
N SER A 194 22.83 -15.37 -1.47
CA SER A 194 23.81 -16.41 -1.12
C SER A 194 25.24 -15.91 -1.39
N LEU A 195 26.02 -15.62 -0.35
CA LEU A 195 27.43 -15.24 -0.47
C LEU A 195 28.35 -16.47 -0.36
N VAL A 196 28.10 -17.36 0.60
CA VAL A 196 28.88 -18.59 0.81
C VAL A 196 28.05 -19.84 0.49
N LYS A 197 28.70 -20.87 -0.07
CA LYS A 197 28.09 -22.17 -0.37
C LYS A 197 28.13 -23.14 0.81
N ASN A 198 29.04 -22.92 1.78
CA ASN A 198 29.19 -23.74 2.97
C ASN A 198 29.21 -22.88 4.24
N THR A 199 28.30 -23.19 5.16
CA THR A 199 28.23 -22.54 6.49
C THR A 199 29.01 -23.29 7.56
N VAL A 200 29.42 -24.53 7.27
CA VAL A 200 30.35 -25.30 8.09
C VAL A 200 31.65 -25.44 7.31
N VAL A 201 32.73 -24.91 7.87
CA VAL A 201 33.96 -24.61 7.15
C VAL A 201 35.12 -25.39 7.76
N GLY A 202 35.76 -26.20 6.92
CA GLY A 202 37.04 -26.84 7.21
C GLY A 202 38.16 -25.88 6.84
N GLU A 203 38.92 -26.19 5.80
CA GLU A 203 40.06 -25.37 5.37
C GLU A 203 39.67 -24.21 4.46
N SER A 204 38.51 -24.28 3.80
CA SER A 204 38.13 -23.28 2.81
C SER A 204 36.64 -22.95 2.80
N ILE A 205 36.36 -21.69 2.44
CA ILE A 205 35.02 -21.18 2.18
C ILE A 205 34.83 -21.14 0.67
N ALA A 206 33.75 -21.71 0.17
CA ALA A 206 33.36 -21.64 -1.24
C ALA A 206 32.34 -20.50 -1.45
N PHE A 207 32.53 -19.70 -2.49
CA PHE A 207 31.69 -18.52 -2.73
C PHE A 207 30.67 -18.75 -3.84
N ALA A 208 29.45 -18.26 -3.61
CA ALA A 208 28.34 -18.35 -4.55
C ALA A 208 28.27 -17.16 -5.49
N LYS A 209 29.01 -16.07 -5.21
CA LYS A 209 28.98 -14.83 -5.99
C LYS A 209 30.35 -14.14 -5.99
N ASN A 210 30.56 -13.27 -6.97
CA ASN A 210 31.68 -12.33 -6.97
C ASN A 210 31.46 -11.30 -5.85
N ALA A 211 32.48 -11.05 -5.03
CA ALA A 211 32.40 -10.07 -3.96
C ALA A 211 33.78 -9.62 -3.46
N ASP A 212 33.85 -8.38 -2.98
CA ASP A 212 34.89 -7.96 -2.04
C ASP A 212 34.40 -8.30 -0.63
N ILE A 213 35.11 -9.19 0.06
CA ILE A 213 34.67 -9.77 1.34
C ILE A 213 35.56 -9.37 2.52
N GLN A 214 34.95 -9.39 3.70
CA GLN A 214 35.60 -9.36 5.00
C GLN A 214 35.09 -10.53 5.85
N ILE A 215 35.99 -11.17 6.59
CA ILE A 215 35.66 -12.18 7.60
C ILE A 215 35.85 -11.53 8.96
N ILE A 216 34.79 -11.53 9.75
CA ILE A 216 34.70 -10.84 11.04
C ILE A 216 34.56 -11.90 12.14
N ASN A 217 35.38 -11.80 13.18
CA ASN A 217 35.30 -12.67 14.35
C ASN A 217 34.16 -12.24 15.30
N ALA A 218 33.93 -13.02 16.36
CA ALA A 218 32.88 -12.71 17.35
C ALA A 218 33.10 -11.39 18.12
N ALA A 219 34.32 -10.85 18.12
CA ALA A 219 34.65 -9.56 18.72
C ALA A 219 34.44 -8.37 17.75
N GLY A 220 33.94 -8.62 16.54
CA GLY A 220 33.72 -7.56 15.53
C GLY A 220 34.99 -7.15 14.76
N GLN A 221 36.10 -7.87 14.93
CA GLN A 221 37.36 -7.56 14.25
C GLN A 221 37.42 -8.24 12.88
N VAL A 222 37.88 -7.51 11.87
CA VAL A 222 38.20 -8.07 10.55
C VAL A 222 39.47 -8.91 10.68
N VAL A 223 39.33 -10.23 10.53
CA VAL A 223 40.46 -11.18 10.62
C VAL A 223 40.98 -11.61 9.25
N LYS A 224 40.20 -11.38 8.18
CA LYS A 224 40.62 -11.62 6.80
C LYS A 224 39.80 -10.77 5.84
N ALA A 225 40.40 -10.35 4.73
CA ALA A 225 39.71 -9.71 3.62
C ALA A 225 40.23 -10.29 2.30
N ALA A 226 39.36 -10.38 1.28
CA ALA A 226 39.74 -10.90 -0.03
C ALA A 226 38.79 -10.40 -1.12
N LYS A 227 39.23 -10.47 -2.37
CA LYS A 227 38.34 -10.45 -3.53
C LYS A 227 38.10 -11.89 -3.95
N VAL A 228 36.83 -12.27 -4.13
CA VAL A 228 36.45 -13.64 -4.48
C VAL A 228 35.57 -13.63 -5.71
N THR A 229 35.67 -14.67 -6.52
CA THR A 229 34.82 -14.89 -7.68
C THR A 229 33.84 -16.03 -7.44
N GLU A 230 32.75 -16.06 -8.19
CA GLU A 230 31.73 -17.11 -8.12
C GLU A 230 32.37 -18.48 -8.39
N GLY A 231 32.13 -19.44 -7.49
CA GLY A 231 32.71 -20.78 -7.55
C GLY A 231 34.12 -20.90 -7.00
N SER A 232 34.82 -19.79 -6.70
CA SER A 232 36.14 -19.82 -6.07
C SER A 232 36.08 -20.26 -4.61
N THR A 233 37.25 -20.63 -4.08
CA THR A 233 37.41 -20.92 -2.66
C THR A 233 38.47 -20.03 -2.03
N LEU A 234 38.27 -19.66 -0.77
CA LEU A 234 39.26 -18.95 0.05
C LEU A 234 39.75 -19.85 1.17
N ASN A 235 41.07 -20.07 1.23
CA ASN A 235 41.68 -20.79 2.33
C ASN A 235 41.59 -19.99 3.64
N VAL A 236 41.13 -20.64 4.69
CA VAL A 236 40.93 -20.13 6.05
C VAL A 236 41.43 -21.12 7.10
N SER A 237 42.37 -22.00 6.75
CA SER A 237 42.93 -22.99 7.70
C SER A 237 43.59 -22.33 8.91
N SER A 238 44.13 -21.11 8.73
CA SER A 238 44.74 -20.30 9.79
C SER A 238 43.74 -19.70 10.78
N LEU A 239 42.44 -19.71 10.48
CA LEU A 239 41.43 -19.22 11.41
C LEU A 239 41.19 -20.24 12.53
N VAL A 240 41.15 -19.74 13.77
CA VAL A 240 40.80 -20.57 14.92
C VAL A 240 39.37 -21.08 14.80
N LYS A 241 39.08 -22.24 15.40
CA LYS A 241 37.73 -22.81 15.44
C LYS A 241 36.76 -21.84 16.12
N GLY A 242 35.57 -21.67 15.55
CA GLY A 242 34.60 -20.69 16.08
C GLY A 242 33.60 -20.19 15.05
N THR A 243 32.79 -19.22 15.46
CA THR A 243 31.82 -18.55 14.60
C THR A 243 32.43 -17.30 13.98
N TYR A 244 32.18 -17.10 12.69
CA TYR A 244 32.55 -15.90 11.96
C TYR A 244 31.38 -15.39 11.14
N ILE A 245 31.42 -14.10 10.81
CA ILE A 245 30.53 -13.48 9.83
C ILE A 245 31.35 -13.16 8.58
N VAL A 246 30.92 -13.65 7.43
CA VAL A 246 31.45 -13.26 6.13
C VAL A 246 30.55 -12.17 5.58
N THR A 247 31.07 -10.96 5.44
CA THR A 247 30.37 -9.82 4.87
C THR A 247 30.93 -9.48 3.51
N GLY A 248 30.10 -9.04 2.57
CA GLY A 248 30.57 -8.57 1.27
C GLY A 248 29.49 -7.80 0.52
N THR A 249 29.87 -7.22 -0.62
CA THR A 249 28.90 -6.57 -1.51
C THR A 249 28.63 -7.48 -2.70
N VAL A 250 27.36 -7.86 -2.92
CA VAL A 250 26.90 -8.68 -4.04
C VAL A 250 25.88 -7.86 -4.82
N ASN A 251 26.13 -7.61 -6.10
CA ASN A 251 25.24 -6.81 -6.96
C ASN A 251 24.88 -5.42 -6.38
N GLY A 252 25.81 -4.77 -5.69
CA GLY A 252 25.60 -3.45 -5.08
C GLY A 252 24.98 -3.48 -3.68
N GLU A 253 24.54 -4.64 -3.19
CA GLU A 253 23.93 -4.79 -1.87
C GLU A 253 24.89 -5.43 -0.85
N LYS A 254 24.88 -4.95 0.38
CA LYS A 254 25.67 -5.53 1.48
C LYS A 254 25.01 -6.81 1.99
N VAL A 255 25.73 -7.92 1.95
CA VAL A 255 25.30 -9.23 2.42
C VAL A 255 26.19 -9.67 3.59
N SER A 256 25.59 -10.31 4.60
CA SER A 256 26.30 -10.91 5.73
C SER A 256 25.84 -12.35 5.94
N GLN A 257 26.78 -13.28 6.09
CA GLN A 257 26.47 -14.69 6.32
C GLN A 257 27.33 -15.30 7.42
N LYS A 258 26.67 -16.02 8.33
CA LYS A 258 27.35 -16.74 9.41
C LYS A 258 27.98 -18.03 8.89
N ILE A 259 29.22 -18.27 9.30
CA ILE A 259 29.92 -19.56 9.14
C ILE A 259 30.42 -20.08 10.49
N ILE A 260 30.68 -21.38 10.55
CA ILE A 260 31.28 -22.08 11.69
C ILE A 260 32.54 -22.79 11.21
N LYS A 261 33.70 -22.35 11.68
CA LYS A 261 35.00 -23.01 11.46
C LYS A 261 35.13 -24.19 12.42
N LYS A 262 35.31 -25.40 11.86
CA LYS A 262 35.58 -26.63 12.60
C LYS A 262 37.06 -26.95 12.72
#